data_AF-A0A8S3GPE5-F1
#
_entry.id   AF-A0A8S3GPE5-F1
#
_cell.length_a   1.000
_cell.length_b   1.000
_cell.length_c   1.000
_cell.angle_alpha   90.00
_cell.angle_beta   90.00
_cell.angle_gamma   90.00
#
_symmetry.space_group_name_H-M   'P 1'
#
loop_
_entity.id
_entity.type
_entity.pdbx_description
1 polymer ?
#
loop_
_entity_poly.entity_id
_entity_poly.type
_entity_poly.pdbx_seq_one_letter_code
_entity_poly.pdbx_strand_id
1 'polypeptide(L)' 'MLDRFCLHILPEIHHKIKWLNLESCSIERILRATNYPNLNALGLYNIRQEMNPPCFT' A
#
# COMPACT_ATOMS: atom_id res chain seq x y z
N MET A 1 8.92 -9.96 7.30
CA MET A 1 9.75 -9.03 6.49
C MET A 1 9.05 -7.68 6.30
N LEU A 2 7.76 -7.66 5.96
CA LEU A 2 6.96 -6.42 5.83
C LEU A 2 6.93 -5.57 7.10
N ASP A 3 6.79 -6.17 8.30
CA ASP A 3 6.82 -5.41 9.56
C ASP A 3 8.10 -4.62 9.77
N ARG A 4 9.25 -5.27 9.56
CA ARG A 4 10.55 -4.62 9.72
C ARG A 4 10.68 -3.44 8.76
N PHE A 5 10.17 -3.57 7.54
CA PHE A 5 10.15 -2.48 6.58
C PHE A 5 9.26 -1.34 7.06
N CYS A 6 8.00 -1.61 7.43
CA CYS A 6 7.06 -0.58 7.88
C CYS A 6 7.51 0.12 9.18
N LEU A 7 8.13 -0.60 10.11
CA LEU A 7 8.47 -0.07 11.44
C LEU A 7 9.83 0.62 11.49
N HIS A 8 10.81 0.19 10.69
CA HIS A 8 12.19 0.67 10.83
C HIS A 8 12.76 1.34 9.58
N ILE A 9 12.29 1.00 8.39
CA ILE A 9 12.86 1.52 7.14
C ILE A 9 11.99 2.66 6.62
N LEU A 10 10.69 2.41 6.53
CA LEU A 10 9.72 3.33 5.97
C LEU A 10 9.71 4.70 6.67
N PRO A 11 9.77 4.82 8.02
CA PRO A 11 9.83 6.11 8.70
C PRO A 11 11.10 6.92 8.41
N GLU A 12 12.19 6.27 8.01
CA GLU A 12 13.44 6.96 7.67
C GLU A 12 13.42 7.56 6.26
N ILE A 13 12.62 6.97 5.36
CA ILE A 13 12.65 7.32 3.92
C ILE A 13 11.35 7.92 3.41
N HIS A 14 10.26 7.92 4.18
CA HIS A 14 8.91 8.31 3.74
C HIS A 14 8.85 9.70 3.07
N HIS A 15 9.60 10.67 3.57
CA HIS A 15 9.68 12.02 3.02
C HIS A 15 10.41 12.09 1.67
N LYS A 16 11.16 11.06 1.28
CA LYS A 16 11.84 10.99 -0.03
C LYS A 16 11.03 10.22 -1.07
N ILE A 17 10.02 9.46 -0.64
CA ILE A 17 9.21 8.64 -1.53
C ILE A 17 8.28 9.54 -2.33
N LYS A 18 8.50 9.54 -3.64
CA LYS A 18 7.65 10.24 -4.61
C LYS A 18 6.67 9.31 -5.32
N TRP A 19 7.02 8.03 -5.43
CA TRP A 19 6.28 7.01 -6.19
C TRP A 19 6.24 5.73 -5.35
N LEU A 20 5.06 5.15 -5.20
CA LEU A 20 4.85 3.94 -4.42
C LEU A 20 4.03 2.94 -5.23
N ASN A 21 4.58 1.75 -5.47
CA ASN A 21 3.86 0.66 -6.12
C ASN A 21 3.62 -0.46 -5.11
N LEU A 22 2.35 -0.70 -4.78
CA LEU A 22 1.96 -1.62 -3.72
C LEU A 22 1.11 -2.78 -4.24
N GLU A 23 1.38 -3.95 -3.68
CA GLU A 23 0.49 -5.10 -3.84
C GLU A 23 -0.76 -4.90 -2.97
N SER A 24 -1.93 -5.27 -3.50
CA SER A 24 -3.23 -5.08 -2.85
C SER A 24 -3.29 -5.59 -1.40
N CYS A 25 -2.66 -6.74 -1.13
CA CYS A 25 -2.64 -7.37 0.20
C CYS A 25 -1.85 -6.58 1.26
N SER A 26 -0.98 -5.66 0.83
CA SER A 26 -0.08 -4.90 1.70
C SER A 26 -0.41 -3.40 1.75
N ILE A 27 -1.35 -2.93 0.92
CA ILE A 27 -1.75 -1.52 0.79
C ILE A 27 -2.05 -0.91 2.15
N GLU A 28 -3.00 -1.48 2.88
CA GLU A 28 -3.52 -0.83 4.09
C GLU A 28 -2.43 -0.66 5.14
N ARG A 29 -1.60 -1.68 5.26
CA ARG A 29 -0.56 -1.75 6.27
C ARG A 29 0.61 -0.82 5.98
N ILE A 30 0.99 -0.66 4.71
CA ILE A 30 2.04 0.27 4.29
C ILE A 30 1.53 1.72 4.37
N LEU A 31 0.33 1.99 3.87
CA LEU A 31 -0.24 3.34 3.86
C LEU A 31 -0.56 3.86 5.27
N ARG A 32 -0.89 2.98 6.23
CA ARG A 32 -1.09 3.37 7.63
C ARG A 32 0.19 3.49 8.45
N ALA A 33 1.32 2.97 7.96
CA ALA A 33 2.56 2.95 8.74
C ALA A 33 3.19 4.34 8.90
N THR A 34 2.96 5.26 7.95
CA THR A 34 3.49 6.63 7.99
C THR A 34 2.75 7.54 7.02
N ASN A 35 3.06 8.84 7.06
CA ASN A 35 2.63 9.82 6.05
C ASN A 35 3.62 9.92 4.90
N TYR A 36 3.17 10.25 3.70
CA TYR A 36 4.03 10.42 2.53
C TYR A 36 3.88 11.82 1.94
N PRO A 37 4.54 12.84 2.52
CA PRO A 37 4.28 14.25 2.19
C PRO A 37 4.65 14.63 0.75
N ASN A 38 5.54 13.87 0.11
CA ASN A 38 6.04 14.13 -1.24
C ASN A 38 5.56 13.10 -2.28
N LEU A 39 4.54 12.30 -1.93
CA LEU A 39 4.02 11.27 -2.83
C LEU A 39 3.23 11.92 -3.97
N ASN A 40 3.70 11.70 -5.20
CA ASN A 40 3.06 12.21 -6.40
C ASN A 40 2.26 11.12 -7.13
N ALA A 41 2.61 9.85 -6.94
CA ALA A 41 1.96 8.73 -7.62
C ALA A 41 1.87 7.49 -6.72
N LEU A 42 0.72 6.82 -6.76
CA LEU A 42 0.44 5.54 -6.12
C LEU A 42 -0.06 4.55 -7.17
N GLY A 43 0.71 3.48 -7.41
CA GLY A 43 0.34 2.37 -8.28
C GLY A 43 -0.08 1.17 -7.45
N LEU A 44 -1.17 0.52 -7.83
CA LEU A 44 -1.69 -0.67 -7.18
C LEU A 44 -1.69 -1.84 -8.16
N TYR A 45 -1.22 -3.00 -7.73
CA TYR A 45 -1.19 -4.20 -8.55
C TYR A 45 -1.69 -5.43 -7.77
N ASN A 46 -2.03 -6.49 -8.51
CA ASN A 46 -2.69 -7.69 -7.99
C ASN A 46 -3.96 -7.38 -7.19
N ILE A 47 -4.76 -6.41 -7.65
CA ILE A 47 -6.06 -6.12 -7.07
C ILE A 47 -6.94 -7.35 -7.33
N ARG A 48 -7.25 -8.11 -6.27
CA ARG A 48 -8.24 -9.17 -6.38
C ARG A 48 -9.58 -8.50 -6.63
N GLN A 49 -10.10 -8.62 -7.84
CA GLN A 49 -11.48 -8.29 -8.11
C GLN A 49 -12.31 -9.27 -7.28
N GLU A 50 -13.00 -8.78 -6.24
CA GLU A 50 -14.08 -9.56 -5.63
C GLU A 50 -15.09 -9.83 -6.74
N MET A 51 -15.12 -11.06 -7.24
CA MET A 51 -16.29 -11.57 -7.92
C MET A 51 -17.39 -11.57 -6.87
N ASN A 52 -18.21 -10.52 -6.86
CA ASN A 52 -19.49 -10.57 -6.16
C ASN A 52 -20.20 -11.84 -6.65
N PRO A 53 -20.55 -12.79 -5.76
CA PRO A 53 -21.37 -13.91 -6.18
C PRO A 53 -22.64 -13.33 -6.80
N PRO A 54 -23.11 -13.83 -7.96
CA PRO A 54 -24.35 -13.35 -8.55
C PRO A 54 -25.45 -13.48 -7.50
N CYS A 55 -26.10 -12.36 -7.19
CA CYS A 55 -27.30 -12.36 -6.36
C CYS A 55 -28.36 -13.18 -7.11
N PHE A 56 -28.53 -14.44 -6.74
CA PHE A 56 -29.74 -15.19 -7.07
C PHE A 56 -30.81 -14.77 -6.06
N THR A 57 -31.66 -13.83 -6.46
CA THR A 57 -32.98 -13.56 -5.85
C THR A 57 -34.06 -14.05 -6.78
#